data_AF-A0A9Y2MYN9-F1
#
_entry.id   AF-A0A9Y2MYN9-F1
#
_cell.length_a   1.000
_cell.length_b   1.000
_cell.length_c   1.000
_cell.angle_alpha   90.00
_cell.angle_beta   90.00
_cell.angle_gamma   90.00
#
_symmetry.space_group_name_H-M   'P 1'
#
loop_
_entity.id
_entity.type
_entity.pdbx_description
1 polymer ?
#
loop_
_entity_poly.entity_id
_entity_poly.type
_entity_poly.pdbx_seq_one_letter_code
_entity_poly.pdbx_strand_id
1 'polypeptide(L)'
;MRSAVRTAPPALPVSVRTPSFVVAGLGLVVLVVLAVLFAGKSEPTAFDVPLLPGPDLLPDPWWYLATAVDFVGEPVGSAIVIVIVTGGALLARRSRTAVLILVGSGLTVAVTSLLKPITGRTIHGHFLSYPSGHTAFATALALIAGFVLADRLGRAAALAWTFGLALVCGAVMAWAEVGLGAHYPTDTIGGFAAALVVMPATAFAIDKIATRL
;
A
#
# COMPACT_ATOMS: atom_id res chain seq x y z
N MET A 1 3.87 25.12 -15.48
CA MET A 1 3.95 24.02 -14.48
C MET A 1 3.82 24.52 -13.03
N ARG A 2 4.63 25.48 -12.55
CA ARG A 2 4.58 25.93 -11.14
C ARG A 2 3.20 26.42 -10.67
N SER A 3 2.52 27.27 -11.47
CA SER A 3 1.16 27.74 -11.13
C SER A 3 0.13 26.60 -11.05
N ALA A 4 0.21 25.63 -11.97
CA ALA A 4 -0.71 24.47 -12.02
C ALA A 4 -0.53 23.49 -10.86
N VAL A 5 0.64 23.42 -10.23
CA VAL A 5 0.88 22.63 -9.01
C VAL A 5 0.37 23.38 -7.77
N ARG A 6 0.57 24.70 -7.74
CA ARG A 6 0.13 25.55 -6.63
C ARG A 6 -1.40 25.59 -6.50
N THR A 7 -2.14 25.67 -7.60
CA THR A 7 -3.61 25.76 -7.60
C THR A 7 -4.33 24.41 -7.60
N ALA A 8 -3.61 23.29 -7.72
CA ALA A 8 -4.21 21.96 -7.72
C ALA A 8 -4.77 21.60 -6.33
N PRO A 9 -5.83 20.76 -6.27
CA PRO A 9 -6.36 20.24 -5.01
C PRO A 9 -5.26 19.58 -4.15
N PRO A 10 -5.37 19.66 -2.81
CA PRO A 10 -4.39 19.06 -1.92
C PRO A 10 -4.30 17.55 -2.12
N ALA A 11 -3.09 17.01 -1.98
CA ALA A 11 -2.86 15.57 -2.00
C ALA A 11 -3.39 14.90 -0.72
N LEU A 12 -3.38 15.60 0.42
CA LEU A 12 -3.94 15.13 1.69
C LEU A 12 -5.10 16.03 2.15
N PRO A 13 -6.35 15.60 1.91
CA PRO A 13 -7.55 16.32 2.34
C PRO A 13 -7.59 16.60 3.84
N VAL A 14 -8.11 17.77 4.21
CA VAL A 14 -8.19 18.21 5.61
C VAL A 14 -9.10 17.28 6.44
N SER A 15 -10.15 16.74 5.83
CA SER A 15 -11.12 15.85 6.47
C SER A 15 -10.48 14.56 7.02
N VAL A 16 -9.46 14.03 6.34
CA VAL A 16 -8.78 12.77 6.70
C VAL A 16 -7.36 12.96 7.23
N ARG A 17 -6.83 14.18 7.24
CA ARG A 17 -5.43 14.47 7.62
C ARG A 17 -5.04 13.95 9.00
N THR A 18 -5.69 14.41 10.06
CA THR A 18 -5.35 14.00 11.44
C THR A 18 -5.56 12.49 11.63
N PRO A 19 -6.69 11.89 11.23
CA PRO A 19 -6.86 10.45 11.31
C PRO A 19 -5.79 9.66 10.54
N SER A 20 -5.36 10.14 9.38
CA SER A 20 -4.30 9.49 8.60
C SER A 20 -2.98 9.46 9.35
N PHE A 21 -2.62 10.52 10.09
CA PHE A 21 -1.42 10.51 10.92
C PHE A 21 -1.55 9.63 12.17
N VAL A 22 -2.73 9.55 12.76
CA VAL A 22 -2.98 8.62 13.88
C VAL A 22 -2.81 7.18 13.41
N VAL A 23 -3.43 6.82 12.29
CA VAL A 23 -3.32 5.48 11.67
C VAL A 23 -1.89 5.22 11.20
N ALA A 24 -1.17 6.22 10.68
CA ALA A 24 0.26 6.10 10.35
C ALA A 24 1.11 5.78 11.60
N GLY A 25 0.83 6.41 12.74
CA GLY A 25 1.52 6.11 14.01
C GLY A 25 1.29 4.66 14.45
N LEU A 26 0.05 4.18 14.39
CA LEU A 26 -0.27 2.77 14.68
C LEU A 26 0.37 1.81 13.67
N GLY A 27 0.33 2.15 12.39
CA GLY A 27 0.98 1.40 11.32
C GLY A 27 2.49 1.31 11.52
N LEU A 28 3.15 2.39 11.96
CA LEU A 28 4.57 2.38 12.25
C LEU A 28 4.90 1.41 13.40
N VAL A 29 4.09 1.43 14.47
CA VAL A 29 4.26 0.48 15.58
C VAL A 29 4.11 -0.96 15.08
N VAL A 30 3.06 -1.27 14.32
CA VAL A 30 2.85 -2.61 13.75
C VAL A 30 4.02 -3.03 12.86
N LEU A 31 4.43 -2.17 11.93
CA LEU A 31 5.54 -2.43 11.00
C LEU A 31 6.84 -2.75 11.75
N VAL A 32 7.19 -1.94 12.75
CA VAL A 32 8.43 -2.13 13.52
C VAL A 32 8.34 -3.36 14.42
N VAL A 33 7.23 -3.56 15.12
CA VAL A 33 7.06 -4.72 16.01
C VAL A 33 7.15 -6.02 15.22
N LEU A 34 6.46 -6.14 14.08
CA LEU A 34 6.53 -7.35 13.27
C LEU A 34 7.92 -7.52 12.63
N ALA A 35 8.57 -6.44 12.21
CA ALA A 35 9.96 -6.50 11.72
C ALA A 35 10.92 -7.09 12.76
N VAL A 36 10.82 -6.65 14.02
CA VAL A 36 11.65 -7.15 15.12
C VAL A 36 11.29 -8.60 15.47
N LEU A 37 9.99 -8.92 15.56
CA LEU A 37 9.53 -10.26 15.94
C LEU A 37 9.88 -11.33 14.92
N PHE A 38 10.00 -10.97 13.64
CA PHE A 38 10.24 -11.92 12.55
C PHE A 38 11.61 -11.78 11.87
N ALA A 39 12.49 -10.95 12.44
CA ALA A 39 13.85 -10.82 11.93
C ALA A 39 14.56 -12.19 11.88
N GLY A 40 15.13 -12.52 10.72
CA GLY A 40 15.85 -13.76 10.44
C GLY A 40 15.02 -15.04 10.46
N LYS A 41 13.69 -14.96 10.62
CA LYS A 41 12.83 -16.15 10.65
C LYS A 41 12.49 -16.63 9.25
N SER A 42 12.28 -17.94 9.12
CA SER A 42 11.98 -18.61 7.85
C SER A 42 10.72 -19.46 7.89
N GLU A 43 9.94 -19.34 8.96
CA GLU A 43 8.81 -20.21 9.25
C GLU A 43 7.53 -19.39 9.52
N PRO A 44 6.35 -19.94 9.22
CA PRO A 44 5.09 -19.34 9.60
C PRO A 44 4.92 -19.34 11.12
N THR A 45 4.23 -18.34 11.64
CA THR A 45 3.84 -18.27 13.05
C THR A 45 2.58 -19.08 13.34
N ALA A 46 2.26 -19.28 14.62
CA ALA A 46 0.97 -19.86 15.03
C ALA A 46 -0.25 -19.04 14.54
N PHE A 47 -0.06 -17.74 14.25
CA PHE A 47 -1.08 -16.90 13.62
C PHE A 47 -1.15 -17.11 12.10
N ASP A 48 -0.01 -17.33 11.44
CA ASP A 48 0.05 -17.53 10.00
C ASP A 48 -0.53 -18.89 9.59
N VAL A 49 -0.20 -19.96 10.32
CA VAL A 49 -0.57 -21.36 10.01
C VAL A 49 -2.05 -21.55 9.66
N PRO A 50 -3.04 -21.09 10.45
CA PRO A 50 -4.45 -21.29 10.13
C PRO A 50 -4.95 -20.50 8.91
N LEU A 51 -4.16 -19.53 8.43
CA LEU A 51 -4.50 -18.67 7.29
C LEU A 51 -3.74 -19.06 6.01
N LEU A 52 -2.78 -19.97 6.11
CA LEU A 52 -2.05 -20.47 4.95
C LEU A 52 -2.95 -21.37 4.10
N PRO A 53 -2.76 -21.38 2.77
CA PRO A 53 -3.48 -22.30 1.91
C PRO A 53 -3.03 -23.75 2.16
N GLY A 54 -3.82 -24.70 1.68
CA GLY A 54 -3.46 -26.11 1.69
C GLY A 54 -2.24 -26.43 0.80
N PRO A 55 -1.81 -27.70 0.77
CA PRO A 55 -0.64 -28.14 -0.02
C PRO A 55 -0.74 -27.80 -1.52
N ASP A 56 -1.96 -27.84 -2.05
CA ASP A 56 -2.26 -27.57 -3.46
C ASP A 56 -2.51 -26.07 -3.76
N LEU A 57 -2.22 -25.18 -2.80
CA LEU A 57 -2.50 -23.74 -2.88
C LEU A 57 -4.00 -23.44 -3.13
N LEU A 58 -4.30 -22.31 -3.79
CA LEU A 58 -5.67 -21.98 -4.21
C LEU A 58 -6.12 -22.92 -5.34
N PRO A 59 -7.31 -23.54 -5.24
CA PRO A 59 -7.88 -24.33 -6.32
C PRO A 59 -8.49 -23.44 -7.41
N ASP A 60 -8.77 -24.04 -8.57
CA ASP A 60 -9.57 -23.39 -9.61
C ASP A 60 -11.00 -23.07 -9.11
N PRO A 61 -11.58 -21.91 -9.48
CA PRO A 61 -11.04 -20.85 -10.33
C PRO A 61 -10.27 -19.76 -9.56
N TRP A 62 -10.10 -19.93 -8.24
CA TRP A 62 -9.53 -18.90 -7.35
C TRP A 62 -8.07 -18.60 -7.63
N TRP A 63 -7.31 -19.59 -8.11
CA TRP A 63 -5.94 -19.40 -8.55
C TRP A 63 -5.85 -18.32 -9.65
N TYR A 64 -6.68 -18.41 -10.70
CA TYR A 64 -6.68 -17.42 -11.78
C TYR A 64 -7.04 -16.01 -11.30
N LEU A 65 -7.97 -15.90 -10.34
CA LEU A 65 -8.34 -14.63 -9.75
C LEU A 65 -7.20 -14.05 -8.91
N ALA A 66 -6.52 -14.88 -8.12
CA ALA A 66 -5.36 -14.45 -7.34
C ALA A 66 -4.22 -13.99 -8.26
N THR A 67 -3.91 -14.73 -9.33
CA THR A 67 -2.89 -14.34 -10.32
C THR A 67 -3.25 -13.03 -11.03
N ALA A 68 -4.53 -12.80 -11.33
CA ALA A 68 -4.97 -11.53 -11.92
C ALA A 68 -4.83 -10.35 -10.95
N VAL A 69 -5.07 -10.57 -9.65
CA VAL A 69 -4.87 -9.57 -8.60
C VAL A 69 -3.38 -9.31 -8.39
N ASP A 70 -2.57 -10.36 -8.25
CA ASP A 70 -1.11 -10.33 -8.09
C ASP A 70 -0.43 -9.50 -9.19
N PHE A 71 -0.86 -9.71 -10.45
CA PHE A 71 -0.33 -8.96 -11.60
C PHE A 71 -0.35 -7.43 -11.40
N VAL A 72 -1.28 -6.89 -10.61
CA VAL A 72 -1.33 -5.44 -10.31
C VAL A 72 -0.07 -4.95 -9.59
N GLY A 73 0.56 -5.77 -8.74
CA GLY A 73 1.78 -5.40 -8.04
C GLY A 73 3.07 -5.90 -8.69
N GLU A 74 3.00 -6.84 -9.63
CA GLU A 74 4.13 -7.28 -10.46
C GLU A 74 4.76 -6.08 -11.23
N PRO A 75 6.05 -6.09 -11.59
CA PRO A 75 6.73 -4.94 -12.17
C PRO A 75 6.06 -4.37 -13.43
N VAL A 76 5.56 -5.24 -14.31
CA VAL A 76 4.88 -4.82 -15.55
C VAL A 76 3.49 -4.27 -15.25
N GLY A 77 2.68 -4.99 -14.47
CA GLY A 77 1.31 -4.55 -14.18
C GLY A 77 1.28 -3.30 -13.29
N SER A 78 2.16 -3.20 -12.31
CA SER A 78 2.31 -1.98 -11.49
C SER A 78 2.73 -0.77 -12.34
N ALA A 79 3.65 -0.94 -13.30
CA ALA A 79 4.02 0.13 -14.23
C ALA A 79 2.83 0.58 -15.10
N ILE A 80 2.06 -0.37 -15.65
CA ILE A 80 0.84 -0.08 -16.43
C ILE A 80 -0.16 0.70 -15.57
N VAL A 81 -0.43 0.24 -14.36
CA VAL A 81 -1.38 0.88 -13.43
C VAL A 81 -0.91 2.29 -13.09
N ILE A 82 0.37 2.47 -12.75
CA ILE A 82 0.96 3.79 -12.46
C ILE A 82 0.81 4.73 -13.66
N VAL A 83 1.10 4.28 -14.88
CA VAL A 83 0.95 5.11 -16.09
C VAL A 83 -0.51 5.53 -16.28
N ILE A 84 -1.46 4.58 -16.18
CA ILE A 84 -2.89 4.84 -16.34
C ILE A 84 -3.40 5.83 -15.29
N VAL A 85 -3.14 5.57 -14.01
CA VAL A 85 -3.69 6.41 -12.92
C VAL A 85 -3.02 7.77 -12.86
N THR A 86 -1.72 7.87 -13.18
CA THR A 86 -1.01 9.15 -13.30
C THR A 86 -1.55 9.95 -14.48
N GLY A 87 -1.73 9.31 -15.64
CA GLY A 87 -2.34 9.92 -16.83
C GLY A 87 -3.74 10.45 -16.54
N GLY A 88 -4.58 9.64 -15.88
CA GLY A 88 -5.92 10.04 -15.43
C GLY A 88 -5.90 11.23 -14.47
N ALA A 89 -4.97 11.25 -13.50
CA ALA A 89 -4.83 12.38 -12.58
C ALA A 89 -4.38 13.67 -13.29
N LEU A 90 -3.48 13.57 -14.27
CA LEU A 90 -3.05 14.71 -15.09
C LEU A 90 -4.17 15.24 -15.98
N LEU A 91 -4.93 14.36 -16.64
CA LEU A 91 -6.12 14.72 -17.43
C LEU A 91 -7.19 15.38 -16.56
N ALA A 92 -7.36 14.93 -15.31
CA ALA A 92 -8.23 15.55 -14.32
C ALA A 92 -7.65 16.84 -13.68
N ARG A 93 -6.49 17.32 -14.17
CA ARG A 93 -5.76 18.51 -13.65
C ARG A 93 -5.38 18.42 -12.17
N ARG A 94 -5.21 17.20 -11.65
CA ARG A 94 -4.80 16.91 -10.27
C ARG A 94 -3.30 16.61 -10.21
N SER A 95 -2.48 17.61 -10.52
CA SER A 95 -1.02 17.49 -10.58
C SER A 95 -0.39 16.99 -9.28
N ARG A 96 -0.86 17.44 -8.11
CA ARG A 96 -0.39 16.93 -6.80
C ARG A 96 -0.71 15.46 -6.59
N THR A 97 -1.91 15.01 -6.99
CA THR A 97 -2.27 13.59 -6.97
C THR A 97 -1.40 12.78 -7.92
N ALA A 98 -1.11 13.29 -9.13
CA ALA A 98 -0.20 12.61 -10.06
C ALA A 98 1.21 12.42 -9.47
N VAL A 99 1.73 13.43 -8.77
CA VAL A 99 3.00 13.32 -8.04
C VAL A 99 2.89 12.32 -6.90
N LEU A 100 1.79 12.32 -6.14
CA LEU A 100 1.57 11.36 -5.06
C LEU A 100 1.50 9.91 -5.58
N ILE A 101 0.88 9.67 -6.73
CA ILE A 101 0.83 8.35 -7.37
C ILE A 101 2.25 7.88 -7.67
N LEU A 102 3.05 8.69 -8.37
CA LEU A 102 4.40 8.30 -8.75
C LEU A 102 5.33 8.15 -7.53
N VAL A 103 5.44 9.20 -6.74
CA VAL A 103 6.40 9.29 -5.65
C VAL A 103 5.94 8.49 -4.43
N GLY A 104 4.66 8.56 -4.07
CA GLY A 104 4.10 7.85 -2.92
C GLY A 104 4.11 6.34 -3.10
N SER A 105 3.65 5.83 -4.24
CA SER A 105 3.72 4.39 -4.52
C SER A 105 5.17 3.92 -4.66
N GLY A 106 6.01 4.69 -5.37
CA GLY A 106 7.44 4.37 -5.51
C GLY A 106 8.17 4.32 -4.16
N LEU A 107 7.96 5.30 -3.29
CA LEU A 107 8.54 5.30 -1.94
C LEU A 107 7.99 4.17 -1.08
N THR A 108 6.71 3.83 -1.21
CA THR A 108 6.10 2.71 -0.47
C THR A 108 6.78 1.39 -0.82
N VAL A 109 6.96 1.11 -2.11
CA VAL A 109 7.67 -0.09 -2.59
C VAL A 109 9.16 -0.05 -2.24
N ALA A 110 9.79 1.12 -2.31
CA ALA A 110 11.19 1.27 -1.91
C ALA A 110 11.38 0.97 -0.41
N VAL A 111 10.49 1.46 0.46
CA VAL A 111 10.53 1.19 1.90
C VAL A 111 10.41 -0.30 2.18
N THR A 112 9.46 -1.01 1.57
CA THR A 112 9.33 -2.46 1.78
C THR A 112 10.56 -3.21 1.25
N SER A 113 11.07 -2.83 0.08
CA SER A 113 12.25 -3.44 -0.54
C SER A 113 13.53 -3.24 0.29
N LEU A 114 13.68 -2.07 0.94
CA LEU A 114 14.82 -1.78 1.80
C LEU A 114 14.71 -2.47 3.17
N LEU A 115 13.49 -2.65 3.69
CA LEU A 115 13.26 -3.37 4.94
C LEU A 115 13.49 -4.88 4.80
N LYS A 116 13.26 -5.45 3.62
CA LYS A 116 13.50 -6.87 3.34
C LYS A 116 14.89 -7.38 3.77
N PRO A 117 16.02 -6.84 3.28
CA PRO A 117 17.34 -7.29 3.70
C PRO A 117 17.68 -6.94 5.16
N ILE A 118 17.05 -5.90 5.73
CA ILE A 118 17.25 -5.51 7.13
C ILE A 118 16.59 -6.53 8.07
N THR A 119 15.37 -6.95 7.76
CA THR A 119 14.68 -7.97 8.56
C THR A 119 15.27 -9.35 8.31
N GLY A 120 15.67 -9.65 7.07
CA GLY A 120 16.20 -10.97 6.71
C GLY A 120 15.16 -12.10 6.86
N ARG A 121 13.87 -11.78 6.97
CA ARG A 121 12.82 -12.81 7.01
C ARG A 121 12.71 -13.44 5.62
N THR A 122 12.69 -14.76 5.56
CA THR A 122 12.57 -15.49 4.30
C THR A 122 11.36 -16.40 4.22
N ILE A 123 10.91 -16.67 3.00
CA ILE A 123 9.95 -17.71 2.64
C ILE A 123 10.60 -18.65 1.61
N HIS A 124 10.17 -19.91 1.58
CA HIS A 124 10.77 -20.98 0.76
C HIS A 124 12.29 -21.13 0.95
N GLY A 125 12.79 -20.76 2.14
CA GLY A 125 14.18 -20.88 2.55
C GLY A 125 15.16 -19.83 2.00
N HIS A 126 14.75 -18.97 1.05
CA HIS A 126 15.70 -18.02 0.43
C HIS A 126 15.10 -16.71 -0.08
N PHE A 127 13.78 -16.59 -0.24
CA PHE A 127 13.18 -15.36 -0.74
C PHE A 127 12.84 -14.40 0.39
N LEU A 128 13.35 -13.16 0.34
CA LEU A 128 13.04 -12.15 1.34
C LEU A 128 11.55 -11.77 1.30
N SER A 129 10.86 -11.99 2.42
CA SER A 129 9.39 -11.96 2.47
C SER A 129 8.83 -10.76 3.23
N TYR A 130 9.44 -10.33 4.34
CA TYR A 130 8.87 -9.24 5.15
C TYR A 130 9.48 -7.86 4.81
N PRO A 131 8.67 -6.81 4.64
CA PRO A 131 7.21 -6.80 4.44
C PRO A 131 6.82 -7.03 2.96
N SER A 132 5.56 -7.42 2.70
CA SER A 132 5.03 -7.63 1.33
C SER A 132 4.96 -6.32 0.54
N GLY A 133 5.56 -6.31 -0.66
CA GLY A 133 5.53 -5.17 -1.57
C GLY A 133 4.20 -5.01 -2.31
N HIS A 134 3.61 -6.11 -2.80
CA HIS A 134 2.33 -6.09 -3.51
C HIS A 134 1.21 -5.54 -2.62
N THR A 135 1.12 -6.02 -1.38
CA THR A 135 0.11 -5.55 -0.43
C THR A 135 0.30 -4.06 -0.15
N ALA A 136 1.54 -3.61 0.06
CA ALA A 136 1.84 -2.19 0.29
C ALA A 136 1.45 -1.32 -0.92
N PHE A 137 1.75 -1.76 -2.14
CA PHE A 137 1.40 -1.06 -3.37
C PHE A 137 -0.13 -0.96 -3.56
N ALA A 138 -0.86 -2.06 -3.40
CA ALA A 138 -2.32 -2.08 -3.50
C ALA A 138 -2.97 -1.16 -2.45
N THR A 139 -2.50 -1.20 -1.20
CA THR A 139 -2.96 -0.30 -0.15
C THR A 139 -2.65 1.16 -0.46
N ALA A 140 -1.47 1.47 -1.02
CA ALA A 140 -1.11 2.82 -1.41
C ALA A 140 -2.04 3.39 -2.50
N LEU A 141 -2.34 2.61 -3.54
CA LEU A 141 -3.30 3.01 -4.58
C LEU A 141 -4.71 3.25 -4.01
N ALA A 142 -5.15 2.38 -3.09
CA ALA A 142 -6.44 2.53 -2.42
C ALA A 142 -6.50 3.80 -1.55
N LEU A 143 -5.43 4.12 -0.82
CA LEU A 143 -5.34 5.37 -0.05
C LEU A 143 -5.39 6.60 -0.96
N ILE A 144 -4.72 6.56 -2.12
CA ILE A 144 -4.80 7.66 -3.11
C ILE A 144 -6.23 7.86 -3.59
N ALA A 145 -6.94 6.78 -3.94
CA ALA A 145 -8.34 6.86 -4.35
C ALA A 145 -9.22 7.41 -3.21
N GLY A 146 -8.97 6.99 -1.98
CA GLY A 146 -9.62 7.54 -0.77
C GLY A 146 -9.40 9.05 -0.61
N PHE A 147 -8.15 9.51 -0.71
CA PHE A 147 -7.81 10.93 -0.63
C PHE A 147 -8.45 11.73 -1.77
N VAL A 148 -8.48 11.20 -2.99
CA VAL A 148 -9.11 11.84 -4.16
C VAL A 148 -10.61 12.09 -3.94
N LEU A 149 -11.30 11.15 -3.27
CA LEU A 149 -12.74 11.20 -3.03
C LEU A 149 -13.11 11.94 -1.74
N ALA A 150 -12.23 11.98 -0.75
CA ALA A 150 -12.51 12.55 0.56
C ALA A 150 -12.91 14.04 0.54
N ASP A 151 -12.47 14.81 -0.47
CA ASP A 151 -12.87 16.21 -0.67
C ASP A 151 -14.34 16.37 -1.13
N ARG A 152 -14.96 15.31 -1.64
CA ARG A 152 -16.34 15.31 -2.17
C ARG A 152 -17.36 14.75 -1.18
N LEU A 153 -16.91 14.34 -0.02
CA LEU A 153 -17.68 13.57 0.95
C LEU A 153 -17.73 14.29 2.30
N GLY A 154 -18.81 14.08 3.05
CA GLY A 154 -18.85 14.45 4.46
C GLY A 154 -17.77 13.70 5.25
N ARG A 155 -17.29 14.26 6.36
CA ARG A 155 -16.14 13.74 7.13
C ARG A 155 -16.25 12.24 7.44
N ALA A 156 -17.41 11.78 7.93
CA ALA A 156 -17.61 10.36 8.26
C ALA A 156 -17.47 9.45 7.04
N ALA A 157 -18.12 9.82 5.93
CA ALA A 157 -18.01 9.09 4.66
C ALA A 157 -16.57 9.12 4.12
N ALA A 158 -15.89 10.27 4.17
CA ALA A 158 -14.49 10.39 3.73
C ALA A 158 -13.55 9.42 4.49
N LEU A 159 -13.74 9.29 5.81
CA LEU A 159 -12.96 8.35 6.63
C LEU A 159 -13.30 6.89 6.30
N ALA A 160 -14.60 6.56 6.24
CA ALA A 160 -15.05 5.22 5.92
C ALA A 160 -14.57 4.77 4.53
N TRP A 161 -14.66 5.65 3.53
CA TRP A 161 -14.18 5.36 2.18
C TRP A 161 -12.66 5.20 2.13
N THR A 162 -11.91 6.11 2.76
CA THR A 162 -10.44 6.09 2.67
C THR A 162 -9.87 4.83 3.34
N PHE A 163 -10.27 4.56 4.57
CA PHE A 163 -9.72 3.42 5.32
C PHE A 163 -10.40 2.10 4.96
N GLY A 164 -11.68 2.13 4.60
CA GLY A 164 -12.39 0.95 4.12
C GLY A 164 -11.84 0.45 2.78
N LEU A 165 -11.57 1.36 1.82
CA LEU A 165 -10.98 0.98 0.54
C LEU A 165 -9.54 0.47 0.73
N ALA A 166 -8.75 1.13 1.57
CA ALA A 166 -7.41 0.65 1.93
C ALA A 166 -7.47 -0.78 2.50
N LEU A 167 -8.36 -1.02 3.47
CA LEU A 167 -8.55 -2.33 4.08
C LEU A 167 -8.97 -3.39 3.07
N VAL A 168 -9.97 -3.10 2.23
CA VAL A 168 -10.48 -4.06 1.24
C VAL A 168 -9.42 -4.38 0.19
N CYS A 169 -8.81 -3.38 -0.45
CA CYS A 169 -7.80 -3.61 -1.48
C CYS A 169 -6.54 -4.26 -0.91
N GLY A 170 -6.11 -3.86 0.30
CA GLY A 170 -5.03 -4.50 1.02
C GLY A 170 -5.33 -5.96 1.34
N ALA A 171 -6.54 -6.27 1.81
CA ALA A 171 -6.96 -7.64 2.13
C ALA A 171 -7.08 -8.52 0.88
N VAL A 172 -7.59 -7.99 -0.23
CA VAL A 172 -7.69 -8.72 -1.50
C VAL A 172 -6.30 -9.07 -2.03
N MET A 173 -5.35 -8.12 -2.00
CA MET A 173 -3.98 -8.39 -2.38
C MET A 173 -3.28 -9.34 -1.39
N ALA A 174 -3.50 -9.18 -0.09
CA ALA A 174 -2.98 -10.08 0.93
C ALA A 174 -3.47 -11.52 0.73
N TRP A 175 -4.76 -11.68 0.39
CA TRP A 175 -5.34 -12.98 0.06
C TRP A 175 -4.68 -13.60 -1.17
N ALA A 176 -4.44 -12.83 -2.23
CA ALA A 176 -3.76 -13.32 -3.42
C ALA A 176 -2.32 -13.77 -3.08
N GLU A 177 -1.55 -12.92 -2.40
CA GLU A 177 -0.16 -13.20 -2.03
C GLU A 177 -0.01 -14.40 -1.09
N VAL A 178 -0.90 -14.55 -0.12
CA VAL A 178 -0.91 -15.70 0.79
C VAL A 178 -1.40 -16.95 0.08
N GLY A 179 -2.47 -16.84 -0.72
CA GLY A 179 -3.08 -17.95 -1.44
C GLY A 179 -2.19 -18.54 -2.53
N LEU A 180 -1.36 -17.71 -3.16
CA LEU A 180 -0.32 -18.12 -4.10
C LEU A 180 0.96 -18.61 -3.41
N GLY A 181 1.00 -18.58 -2.07
CA GLY A 181 2.16 -19.00 -1.29
C GLY A 181 3.37 -18.07 -1.38
N ALA A 182 3.18 -16.82 -1.83
CA ALA A 182 4.25 -15.84 -1.99
C ALA A 182 4.65 -15.17 -0.67
N HIS A 183 3.73 -15.08 0.30
CA HIS A 183 3.96 -14.40 1.57
C HIS A 183 3.26 -15.07 2.75
N TYR A 184 3.80 -14.87 3.96
CA TYR A 184 3.05 -15.13 5.18
C TYR A 184 2.00 -14.03 5.41
N PRO A 185 0.84 -14.33 6.03
CA PRO A 185 -0.14 -13.33 6.45
C PRO A 185 0.46 -12.16 7.25
N THR A 186 1.43 -12.42 8.11
CA THR A 186 2.15 -11.37 8.84
C THR A 186 2.98 -10.44 7.94
N ASP A 187 3.47 -10.92 6.80
CA ASP A 187 4.20 -10.09 5.83
C ASP A 187 3.27 -9.12 5.11
N THR A 188 2.04 -9.55 4.82
CA THR A 188 1.01 -8.71 4.17
C THR A 188 0.48 -7.64 5.12
N ILE A 189 0.30 -7.96 6.41
CA ILE A 189 0.02 -6.95 7.45
C ILE A 189 1.15 -5.91 7.52
N GLY A 190 2.41 -6.34 7.43
CA GLY A 190 3.56 -5.44 7.34
C GLY A 190 3.51 -4.53 6.11
N GLY A 191 3.17 -5.07 4.94
CA GLY A 191 3.00 -4.30 3.71
C GLY A 191 1.90 -3.24 3.82
N PHE A 192 0.73 -3.64 4.33
CA PHE A 192 -0.39 -2.73 4.61
C PHE A 192 0.04 -1.59 5.56
N ALA A 193 0.73 -1.93 6.65
CA ALA A 193 1.23 -0.97 7.62
C ALA A 193 2.26 0.01 7.01
N ALA A 194 3.15 -0.46 6.13
CA ALA A 194 4.12 0.40 5.44
C ALA A 194 3.42 1.47 4.57
N ALA A 195 2.37 1.10 3.84
CA ALA A 195 1.60 2.05 3.04
C ALA A 195 0.89 3.10 3.92
N LEU A 196 0.30 2.69 5.04
CA LEU A 196 -0.32 3.60 6.02
C LEU A 196 0.65 4.64 6.58
N VAL A 197 1.94 4.29 6.70
CA VAL A 197 2.99 5.22 7.15
C VAL A 197 3.42 6.16 6.04
N VAL A 198 3.77 5.61 4.87
CA VAL A 198 4.42 6.36 3.79
C VAL A 198 3.45 7.34 3.12
N MET A 199 2.20 6.93 2.92
CA MET A 199 1.27 7.70 2.08
C MET A 199 0.84 9.04 2.68
N PRO A 200 0.39 9.12 3.95
CA PRO A 200 0.04 10.41 4.55
C PRO A 200 1.25 11.35 4.66
N ALA A 201 2.42 10.82 5.00
CA ALA A 201 3.66 11.60 5.10
C ALA A 201 4.05 12.20 3.74
N THR A 202 4.01 11.40 2.68
CA THR A 202 4.34 11.84 1.31
C THR A 202 3.33 12.85 0.80
N ALA A 203 2.03 12.60 0.97
CA ALA A 203 0.98 13.51 0.56
C ALA A 203 1.10 14.88 1.26
N PHE A 204 1.37 14.88 2.57
CA PHE A 204 1.61 16.10 3.33
C PHE A 204 2.86 16.86 2.88
N ALA A 205 3.96 16.16 2.59
CA ALA A 205 5.19 16.77 2.09
C ALA A 205 4.96 17.44 0.72
N ILE A 206 4.23 16.77 -0.19
CA ILE A 206 3.84 17.32 -1.49
C ILE A 206 3.04 18.61 -1.32
N ASP A 207 2.04 18.63 -0.43
CA ASP A 207 1.23 19.82 -0.18
C ASP A 207 2.06 20.98 0.41
N LYS A 208 2.99 20.69 1.32
CA LYS A 208 3.89 21.68 1.91
C LYS A 208 4.87 22.26 0.90
N ILE A 209 5.38 21.45 -0.03
CA ILE A 209 6.26 21.92 -1.11
C ILE A 209 5.47 22.75 -2.11
N ALA A 210 4.29 22.28 -2.53
CA ALA A 210 3.45 22.95 -3.51
C ALA A 210 2.97 24.34 -3.08
N THR A 211 2.79 24.56 -1.77
CA THR A 211 2.41 25.87 -1.21
C THR A 211 3.56 26.88 -1.17
N ARG A 212 4.81 26.42 -1.32
CA ARG A 212 6.03 27.24 -1.35
C ARG A 212 6.51 27.59 -2.78
N LEU A 213 5.92 26.98 -3.80
CA LEU A 213 6.17 27.23 -5.23
C LEU A 213 5.29 28.36 -5.77
#